data_AF-A0A495JCK5-F1
#
_entry.id   AF-A0A495JCK5-F1
#
_cell.length_a   1.000
_cell.length_b   1.000
_cell.length_c   1.000
_cell.angle_alpha   90.00
_cell.angle_beta   90.00
_cell.angle_gamma   90.00
#
_symmetry.space_group_name_H-M   'P 1'
#
loop_
_entity.id
_entity.type
_entity.pdbx_description
1 polymer ?
#
loop_
_entity_poly.entity_id
_entity_poly.type
_entity_poly.pdbx_seq_one_letter_code
_entity_poly.pdbx_strand_id
1 'polypeptide(L)'
;MATYTVDLSDIDLAETQLKAVTDKLLASAQELKNKVDQYAAANAGAAIENYGAVQQQWDLGMNQVREGAAKAGQVLHMIGETYHEGDTAGASLFVA
;
A
#
# COMPACT_ATOMS: atom_id res chain seq x y z
N MET A 1 -19.30 -17.99 -25.70
CA MET A 1 -18.50 -17.99 -24.46
C MET A 1 -18.17 -16.53 -24.20
N ALA A 2 -18.51 -16.00 -23.03
CA ALA A 2 -18.11 -14.64 -22.68
C ALA A 2 -16.60 -14.66 -22.43
N THR A 3 -15.84 -14.08 -23.36
CA THR A 3 -14.43 -13.80 -23.13
C THR A 3 -14.38 -12.77 -22.01
N TYR A 4 -14.10 -13.23 -20.79
CA TYR A 4 -13.75 -12.34 -19.70
C TYR A 4 -12.34 -11.83 -19.99
N THR A 5 -12.24 -10.80 -20.82
CA THR A 5 -11.02 -10.03 -20.97
C THR A 5 -10.89 -9.23 -19.68
N VAL A 6 -10.07 -9.71 -18.75
CA VAL A 6 -9.67 -8.90 -17.59
C VAL A 6 -8.87 -7.74 -18.17
N ASP A 7 -9.38 -6.52 -18.01
CA ASP A 7 -8.71 -5.34 -18.50
C ASP A 7 -7.44 -5.12 -17.66
N LEU A 8 -6.29 -5.46 -18.24
CA LEU A 8 -4.99 -5.32 -17.59
C LEU A 8 -4.69 -3.86 -17.21
N SER A 9 -5.32 -2.90 -17.90
CA SER A 9 -5.17 -1.48 -17.55
C SER A 9 -5.81 -1.15 -16.19
N ASP A 10 -6.82 -1.90 -15.74
CA ASP A 10 -7.41 -1.74 -14.41
C ASP A 10 -6.48 -2.26 -13.31
N ILE A 11 -5.64 -3.27 -13.59
CA ILE A 11 -4.68 -3.83 -12.63
C ILE A 11 -3.51 -2.86 -12.39
N ASP A 12 -2.92 -2.33 -13.47
CA ASP A 12 -1.85 -1.32 -13.38
C ASP A 12 -2.35 -0.04 -12.71
N LEU A 13 -3.60 0.36 -13.01
CA LEU A 13 -4.25 1.48 -12.36
C LEU A 13 -4.47 1.20 -10.86
N ALA A 14 -4.91 -0.01 -10.50
CA ALA A 14 -5.10 -0.42 -9.11
C ALA A 14 -3.77 -0.40 -8.34
N GLU A 15 -2.67 -0.90 -8.91
CA GLU A 15 -1.34 -0.85 -8.29
C GLU A 15 -0.91 0.60 -8.03
N THR A 16 -1.04 1.46 -9.05
CA THR A 16 -0.69 2.89 -8.96
C THR A 16 -1.52 3.60 -7.90
N GLN A 17 -2.82 3.34 -7.86
CA GLN A 17 -3.73 3.89 -6.86
C GLN A 17 -3.40 3.40 -5.44
N LEU A 18 -3.11 2.11 -5.27
CA LEU A 18 -2.76 1.53 -3.98
C LEU A 18 -1.47 2.15 -3.43
N LYS A 19 -0.48 2.35 -4.30
CA LYS A 19 0.76 3.04 -3.95
C LYS A 19 0.48 4.49 -3.55
N ALA A 20 -0.30 5.23 -4.35
CA ALA A 20 -0.63 6.62 -4.06
C ALA A 20 -1.40 6.80 -2.74
N VAL A 21 -2.33 5.89 -2.44
CA VAL A 21 -3.06 5.88 -1.16
C VAL A 21 -2.11 5.59 0.00
N THR A 22 -1.19 4.64 -0.17
CA THR A 22 -0.19 4.29 0.84
C THR A 22 0.76 5.46 1.12
N ASP A 23 1.26 6.12 0.07
CA ASP A 23 2.12 7.29 0.19
C ASP A 23 1.40 8.43 0.94
N LYS A 24 0.11 8.66 0.65
CA LYS A 24 -0.72 9.64 1.38
C LYS A 24 -0.92 9.25 2.85
N LEU A 25 -1.22 7.97 3.12
CA LEU A 25 -1.39 7.46 4.48
C LEU A 25 -0.12 7.67 5.31
N LEU A 26 1.05 7.38 4.73
CA LEU A 26 2.34 7.60 5.36
C LEU A 26 2.60 9.10 5.61
N ALA A 27 2.31 9.96 4.64
CA ALA A 27 2.47 11.41 4.79
C ALA A 27 1.58 11.97 5.91
N SER A 28 0.29 11.60 5.93
CA SER A 28 -0.65 12.01 6.98
C SER A 28 -0.26 11.46 8.35
N ALA A 29 0.23 10.22 8.41
CA ALA A 29 0.73 9.62 9.64
C ALA A 29 1.96 10.34 10.20
N GLN A 30 2.90 10.73 9.32
CA GLN A 30 4.07 11.51 9.70
C GLN A 30 3.69 12.91 10.18
N GLU A 31 2.72 13.55 9.52
CA GLU A 31 2.22 14.86 9.93
C GLU A 31 1.54 14.80 11.30
N LEU A 32 0.73 13.77 11.55
CA LEU A 32 0.14 13.52 12.85
C LEU A 32 1.23 13.31 13.91
N LYS A 33 2.23 12.47 13.62
CA LYS A 33 3.36 12.24 14.52
C LYS A 33 4.03 13.55 14.92
N ASN A 34 4.35 14.40 13.94
CA ASN A 34 4.99 15.69 14.19
C ASN A 34 4.14 16.60 15.09
N LYS A 35 2.81 16.63 14.90
CA LYS A 35 1.90 17.41 15.77
C LYS A 35 1.88 16.87 17.19
N VAL A 36 1.88 15.55 17.36
CA VAL A 36 1.90 14.95 18.70
C VAL A 36 3.25 15.15 19.37
N ASP A 37 4.38 15.03 18.65
CA ASP A 37 5.73 15.33 19.17
C ASP A 37 5.80 16.79 19.67
N GLN A 38 5.25 17.74 18.91
CA GLN A 38 5.18 19.15 19.30
C GLN A 38 4.31 19.36 20.54
N TYR A 39 3.14 18.71 20.60
CA TYR A 39 2.26 18.78 21.76
C TYR A 39 2.93 18.18 23.00
N ALA A 40 3.61 17.03 22.85
CA ALA A 40 4.35 16.39 23.93
C ALA A 40 5.48 17.29 24.44
N ALA A 41 6.28 17.87 23.55
CA ALA A 41 7.35 18.80 23.93
C ALA A 41 6.81 20.03 24.68
N ALA A 42 5.66 20.57 24.27
CA ALA A 42 5.02 21.71 24.92
C ALA A 42 4.41 21.39 26.30
N ASN A 43 4.03 20.12 26.54
CA ASN A 43 3.34 19.66 27.74
C ASN A 43 4.21 18.77 28.64
N ALA A 44 5.54 18.78 28.46
CA ALA A 44 6.49 17.90 29.15
C ALA A 44 6.46 17.93 30.69
N GLY A 45 5.77 18.90 31.31
CA GLY A 45 5.51 18.95 32.75
C GLY A 45 4.33 18.10 33.24
N ALA A 46 3.48 17.58 32.36
CA ALA A 46 2.29 16.80 32.70
C ALA A 46 2.25 15.48 31.93
N ALA A 47 2.71 14.40 32.58
CA ALA A 47 2.48 13.00 32.23
C ALA A 47 2.65 12.59 30.75
N ILE A 48 3.87 12.27 30.33
CA ILE A 48 4.20 11.77 28.97
C ILE A 48 4.75 10.32 29.00
N GLU A 49 4.62 9.58 30.10
CA GLU A 49 5.10 8.19 30.16
C GLU A 49 4.36 7.26 29.18
N ASN A 50 3.06 7.46 28.96
CA ASN A 50 2.29 6.66 28.00
C ASN A 50 2.56 7.03 26.54
N TYR A 51 3.16 8.19 26.27
CA TYR A 51 3.37 8.65 24.89
C TYR A 51 4.39 7.79 24.16
N GLY A 52 5.51 7.47 24.80
CA GLY A 52 6.57 6.66 24.18
C GLY A 52 6.07 5.28 23.74
N ALA A 53 5.26 4.62 24.57
CA ALA A 53 4.67 3.32 24.25
C ALA A 53 3.68 3.40 23.08
N VAL A 54 2.82 4.43 23.05
CA VAL A 54 1.85 4.65 21.96
C VAL A 54 2.58 4.99 20.66
N GLN A 55 3.64 5.81 20.73
CA GLN A 55 4.45 6.16 19.58
C GLN A 55 5.16 4.93 19.00
N GLN A 56 5.66 4.04 19.86
CA GLN A 56 6.31 2.80 19.42
C GLN A 56 5.31 1.83 18.76
N GLN A 57 4.09 1.70 19.29
CA GLN A 57 3.01 0.94 18.65
C GLN A 57 2.57 1.55 17.31
N TRP A 58 2.54 2.88 17.23
CA TRP A 58 2.24 3.60 16.00
C TRP A 58 3.26 3.30 14.90
N ASP A 59 4.55 3.41 15.22
CA ASP A 59 5.65 3.14 14.27
C ASP A 59 5.61 1.68 13.78
N LEU A 60 5.30 0.73 14.66
CA LEU A 60 5.08 -0.68 14.33
C LEU A 60 3.91 -0.86 13.35
N GLY A 61 2.74 -0.28 13.65
CA GLY A 61 1.58 -0.37 12.77
C GLY A 61 1.84 0.27 11.40
N MET A 62 2.61 1.35 11.36
CA MET A 62 2.95 2.03 10.11
C MET A 62 3.90 1.22 9.23
N ASN A 63 4.82 0.48 9.84
CA ASN A 63 5.65 -0.49 9.12
C ASN A 63 4.82 -1.64 8.55
N GLN A 64 3.85 -2.16 9.30
CA GLN A 64 2.93 -3.20 8.81
C GLN A 64 2.09 -2.73 7.63
N VAL A 65 1.59 -1.49 7.65
CA VAL A 65 0.86 -0.90 6.51
C VAL A 65 1.76 -0.82 5.27
N ARG A 66 3.02 -0.38 5.44
CA ARG A 66 3.98 -0.30 4.35
C ARG A 66 4.29 -1.67 3.74
N GLU A 67 4.52 -2.68 4.58
CA GLU A 67 4.77 -4.05 4.16
C GLU A 67 3.56 -4.67 3.45
N GLY A 68 2.36 -4.47 4.00
CA GLY A 68 1.11 -4.95 3.40
C GLY A 68 0.85 -4.34 2.02
N ALA A 69 1.08 -3.04 1.88
CA ALA A 69 0.95 -2.34 0.61
C ALA A 69 1.97 -2.82 -0.43
N ALA A 70 3.23 -3.01 -0.03
CA ALA A 70 4.28 -3.54 -0.92
C ALA A 70 3.93 -4.95 -1.41
N LYS A 71 3.44 -5.81 -0.50
CA LYS A 71 3.02 -7.18 -0.83
C LYS A 71 1.81 -7.18 -1.77
N ALA A 72 0.83 -6.31 -1.54
CA ALA A 72 -0.33 -6.17 -2.40
C ALA A 72 0.07 -5.72 -3.81
N GLY A 73 1.00 -4.76 -3.94
CA GLY A 73 1.56 -4.37 -5.23
C GLY A 73 2.24 -5.53 -5.97
N GLN A 74 3.08 -6.31 -5.28
CA GLN A 74 3.73 -7.49 -5.88
C GLN A 74 2.73 -8.55 -6.36
N VAL A 75 1.65 -8.77 -5.61
CA VAL A 75 0.59 -9.73 -6.01
C VAL A 75 -0.17 -9.21 -7.24
N LEU A 76 -0.50 -7.92 -7.29
CA LEU A 76 -1.17 -7.32 -8.45
C LEU A 76 -0.27 -7.41 -9.70
N HIS A 77 1.01 -7.12 -9.55
CA HIS A 77 1.98 -7.25 -10.64
C HIS A 77 2.07 -8.69 -11.17
N MET A 78 2.19 -9.67 -10.28
CA MET A 78 2.23 -11.09 -10.65
C MET A 78 0.94 -11.55 -11.37
N ILE A 79 -0.22 -11.06 -10.94
CA ILE A 79 -1.49 -11.32 -11.62
C ILE A 79 -1.44 -10.74 -13.03
N GLY A 80 -1.00 -9.48 -13.18
CA GLY A 80 -0.82 -8.84 -14.48
C GLY A 80 0.07 -9.64 -15.43
N GLU A 81 1.26 -10.06 -14.97
CA GLU A 81 2.18 -10.89 -15.76
C GLU A 81 1.56 -12.24 -16.16
N THR A 82 0.93 -12.94 -15.22
CA THR A 82 0.30 -14.25 -15.49
C THR A 82 -0.81 -14.15 -16.53
N TYR A 83 -1.61 -13.08 -16.47
CA TYR A 83 -2.64 -12.83 -17.49
C TYR A 83 -2.04 -12.49 -18.84
N HIS A 84 -0.97 -11.68 -18.88
CA HIS A 84 -0.28 -11.32 -20.12
C HIS A 84 0.34 -12.55 -20.82
N GLU A 85 0.95 -13.45 -20.05
CA GLU A 85 1.47 -14.72 -20.55
C GLU A 85 0.35 -15.64 -21.04
N GLY A 86 -0.75 -15.74 -20.28
CA GLY A 86 -1.92 -16.53 -20.63
C GLY A 86 -2.60 -16.07 -21.92
N ASP A 87 -2.72 -14.75 -22.12
CA ASP A 87 -3.31 -14.18 -23.33
C ASP A 87 -2.40 -14.35 -24.56
N THR A 88 -1.07 -14.23 -24.38
CA THR A 88 -0.11 -14.48 -25.46
C THR A 88 -0.09 -15.95 -25.87
N ALA A 89 -0.13 -16.87 -24.90
CA ALA A 89 -0.22 -18.31 -25.15
C ALA A 89 -1.56 -18.69 -25.80
N GLY A 90 -2.67 -18.12 -25.33
CA GLY A 90 -4.00 -18.30 -25.90
C GLY A 90 -4.09 -17.78 -27.33
N ALA A 91 -3.59 -16.57 -27.60
CA ALA A 91 -3.53 -16.02 -28.95
C ALA A 91 -2.74 -16.93 -29.89
N SER A 92 -1.58 -17.44 -29.46
CA SER A 92 -0.76 -18.36 -30.29
C SER A 92 -1.48 -19.66 -30.69
N LEU A 93 -2.47 -20.11 -29.91
CA LEU A 93 -3.31 -21.27 -30.22
C LEU A 93 -4.41 -20.98 -31.26
N PHE A 94 -4.78 -19.71 -31.48
CA PHE A 94 -5.80 -19.31 -32.45
C PHE A 94 -5.25 -18.68 -33.73
N VAL A 95 -3.94 -18.41 -33.83
CA VAL A 95 -3.26 -17.96 -35.07
C VAL A 95 -2.51 -19.11 -35.79
N ALA A 96 -2.74 -20.37 -35.39
CA ALA A 96 -2.19 -21.57 -36.05
C ALA A 96 -3.17 -22.20 -37.04
#